data_AF-A0A2T9Z4Z4-F1
#
_entry.id   AF-A0A2T9Z4Z4-F1
#
_cell.length_a   1.000
_cell.length_b   1.000
_cell.length_c   1.000
_cell.angle_alpha   90.00
_cell.angle_beta   90.00
_cell.angle_gamma   90.00
#
_symmetry.space_group_name_H-M   'P 1'
#
loop_
_entity.id
_entity.type
_entity.pdbx_description
1 polymer ?
#
loop_
_entity_poly.entity_id
_entity_poly.type
_entity_poly.pdbx_seq_one_letter_code
_entity_poly.pdbx_strand_id
1 'polypeptide(L)'
;MARNQEKSQTMLYRFREIQALELGLKKPEEKRPYLTTNVNSVPQAEKWRRHVIRDISRGVSKIHDGSLPENEVRDLNDEINKFLREKGHWEARIKELGGPDYAKMGPKMVDEEGLEIAGNRGYKYFGRAKDLPGVREYLKKEKR
;
A
#
# COMPACT_ATOMS: atom_id res chain seq x y z
N MET A 1 6.90 -33.04 -9.33
CA MET A 1 7.38 -32.21 -8.20
C MET A 1 6.23 -31.31 -7.77
N ALA A 2 5.74 -31.42 -6.53
CA ALA A 2 4.66 -30.57 -6.02
C ALA A 2 5.08 -29.09 -5.97
N ARG A 3 4.17 -28.18 -6.31
CA ARG A 3 4.43 -26.72 -6.36
C ARG A 3 4.79 -26.20 -4.96
N ASN A 4 5.61 -25.16 -4.86
CA ASN A 4 6.12 -24.63 -3.58
C ASN A 4 4.99 -24.33 -2.56
N GLN A 5 3.84 -23.87 -3.05
CA GLN A 5 2.64 -23.62 -2.25
C GLN A 5 2.09 -24.90 -1.56
N GLU A 6 2.15 -26.06 -2.21
CA GLU A 6 1.67 -27.32 -1.64
C GLU A 6 2.60 -27.80 -0.53
N LYS A 7 3.93 -27.61 -0.70
CA LYS A 7 4.92 -27.94 0.32
C LYS A 7 4.76 -27.09 1.59
N SER A 8 4.46 -25.80 1.44
CA SER A 8 4.16 -24.89 2.56
C SER A 8 2.83 -25.17 3.27
N GLN A 9 1.93 -25.96 2.69
CA GLN A 9 0.66 -26.32 3.33
C GLN A 9 0.68 -27.69 4.02
N THR A 10 1.77 -28.45 3.92
CA THR A 10 1.89 -29.75 4.57
C THR A 10 1.85 -29.62 6.10
N MET A 11 1.26 -30.62 6.78
CA MET A 11 1.21 -30.69 8.24
C MET A 11 2.61 -30.60 8.88
N LEU A 12 3.62 -31.17 8.22
CA LEU A 12 5.01 -31.13 8.69
C LEU A 12 5.62 -29.73 8.58
N TYR A 13 5.31 -28.96 7.54
CA TYR A 13 5.74 -27.57 7.43
C TYR A 13 5.11 -26.71 8.52
N ARG A 14 3.79 -26.81 8.72
CA ARG A 14 3.07 -26.11 9.80
C ARG A 14 3.62 -26.46 11.18
N PHE A 15 3.91 -27.73 11.44
CA PHE A 15 4.50 -28.18 12.71
C PHE A 15 5.90 -27.59 12.94
N ARG A 16 6.73 -27.49 11.90
CA ARG A 16 8.04 -26.82 11.98
C ARG A 16 7.91 -25.32 12.23
N GLU A 17 6.91 -24.66 11.62
CA GLU A 17 6.63 -23.25 11.89
C GLU A 17 6.20 -23.01 13.34
N ILE A 18 5.31 -23.86 13.88
CA ILE A 18 4.88 -23.78 15.28
C ILE A 18 6.07 -23.96 16.24
N GLN A 19 6.92 -24.97 16.01
CA GLN A 19 8.14 -25.13 16.82
C GLN A 19 9.08 -23.93 16.72
N ALA A 20 9.26 -23.36 15.53
CA ALA A 20 10.11 -22.18 15.35
C ALA A 20 9.54 -20.94 16.06
N LEU A 21 8.20 -20.83 16.17
CA LEU A 21 7.52 -19.80 16.94
C LEU A 21 7.72 -20.01 18.46
N GLU A 22 7.56 -21.25 18.95
CA GLU A 22 7.76 -21.61 20.36
C GLU A 22 9.21 -21.40 20.81
N LEU A 23 10.18 -21.74 19.96
CA LEU A 23 11.61 -21.52 20.20
C LEU A 23 12.04 -20.05 20.03
N GLY A 24 11.12 -19.15 19.67
CA GLY A 24 11.42 -17.73 19.44
C GLY A 24 12.29 -17.44 18.21
N LEU A 25 12.56 -18.44 17.38
CA LEU A 25 13.35 -18.34 16.15
C LEU A 25 12.59 -17.60 15.04
N LYS A 26 11.25 -17.64 15.09
CA LYS A 26 10.36 -16.93 14.17
C LYS A 26 9.37 -16.09 14.98
N LYS A 27 9.07 -14.87 14.53
CA LYS A 27 7.94 -14.09 15.06
C LYS A 27 6.68 -14.44 14.27
N PRO A 28 5.50 -14.49 14.92
CA PRO A 28 4.24 -14.71 14.20
C PRO A 28 4.06 -13.62 13.14
N GLU A 29 3.48 -13.99 11.99
CA GLU A 29 3.11 -13.01 10.98
C GLU A 29 2.02 -12.10 11.54
N GLU A 30 2.44 -10.93 12.02
CA GLU A 30 1.52 -9.88 12.41
C GLU A 30 0.79 -9.39 11.15
N LYS A 31 -0.55 -9.45 11.20
CA LYS A 31 -1.39 -8.79 10.19
C LYS A 31 -1.57 -7.33 10.56
N ARG A 32 -1.59 -6.47 9.55
CA ARG A 32 -1.88 -5.05 9.77
C ARG A 32 -3.27 -4.89 10.38
N PRO A 33 -3.42 -4.15 11.51
CA PRO A 33 -4.72 -3.85 12.08
C PRO A 33 -5.61 -3.09 11.10
N TYR A 34 -6.92 -3.33 11.17
CA TYR A 34 -7.90 -2.63 10.32
C TYR A 34 -8.06 -1.15 10.74
N LEU A 35 -8.06 -0.87 12.05
CA LEU A 35 -8.14 0.48 12.60
C LEU A 35 -6.79 0.91 13.16
N THR A 36 -6.35 2.12 12.81
CA THR A 36 -5.11 2.71 13.31
C THR A 36 -5.17 3.04 14.80
N THR A 37 -6.37 3.31 15.32
CA THR A 37 -6.64 3.59 16.73
C THR A 37 -6.25 2.44 17.67
N ASN A 38 -6.23 1.21 17.18
CA ASN A 38 -5.84 0.04 17.97
C ASN A 38 -4.34 0.00 18.30
N VAL A 39 -3.54 0.82 17.64
CA VAL A 39 -2.09 0.91 17.86
C VAL A 39 -1.79 2.12 18.75
N ASN A 40 -1.11 1.86 19.87
CA ASN A 40 -0.77 2.88 20.88
C ASN A 40 0.74 3.16 20.97
N SER A 41 1.54 2.56 20.08
CA SER A 41 3.00 2.68 20.08
C SER A 41 3.46 3.30 18.77
N VAL A 42 4.24 4.38 18.85
CA VAL A 42 4.82 5.08 17.69
C VAL A 42 5.65 4.12 16.82
N PRO A 43 6.61 3.33 17.36
CA PRO A 43 7.37 2.35 16.57
C PRO A 43 6.50 1.34 15.81
N GLN A 44 5.39 0.90 16.41
CA GLN A 44 4.47 -0.03 15.78
C GLN A 44 3.67 0.65 14.66
N ALA A 45 3.20 1.88 14.87
CA ALA A 45 2.52 2.65 13.85
C ALA A 45 3.46 2.96 12.64
N GLU A 46 4.72 3.29 12.90
CA GLU A 46 5.73 3.48 11.85
C GLU A 46 6.06 2.19 11.09
N LYS A 47 6.06 1.03 11.76
CA LYS A 47 6.17 -0.29 11.11
C LYS A 47 5.03 -0.47 10.10
N TRP A 48 3.79 -0.19 10.49
CA TRP A 48 2.63 -0.33 9.60
C TRP A 48 2.62 0.69 8.48
N ARG A 49 2.98 1.95 8.75
CA ARG A 49 3.19 2.98 7.73
C ARG A 49 4.18 2.51 6.65
N ARG A 50 5.32 1.95 7.04
CA ARG A 50 6.30 1.37 6.08
C ARG A 50 5.73 0.20 5.29
N HIS A 51 4.88 -0.62 5.90
CA HIS A 51 4.18 -1.69 5.19
C HIS A 51 3.28 -1.13 4.10
N VAL A 52 2.48 -0.09 4.42
CA VAL A 52 1.57 0.56 3.45
C VAL A 52 2.36 1.16 2.29
N ILE A 53 3.46 1.85 2.58
CA ILE A 53 4.33 2.43 1.54
C ILE A 53 4.85 1.35 0.58
N ARG A 54 5.24 0.18 1.10
CA ARG A 54 5.68 -0.93 0.26
C ARG A 54 4.56 -1.47 -0.64
N ASP A 55 3.33 -1.55 -0.13
CA ASP A 55 2.17 -1.98 -0.91
C ASP A 55 1.85 -0.97 -2.03
N ILE A 56 1.94 0.34 -1.73
CA ILE A 56 1.82 1.40 -2.74
C ILE A 56 2.89 1.22 -3.82
N SER A 57 4.17 1.10 -3.45
CA SER A 57 5.26 0.94 -4.42
C SER A 57 5.06 -0.28 -5.32
N ARG A 58 4.56 -1.41 -4.76
CA ARG A 58 4.23 -2.61 -5.54
C ARG A 58 3.08 -2.36 -6.51
N GLY A 59 2.01 -1.71 -6.05
CA GLY A 59 0.87 -1.35 -6.90
C GLY A 59 1.30 -0.45 -8.06
N VAL A 60 2.11 0.58 -7.77
CA VAL A 60 2.68 1.49 -8.77
C VAL A 60 3.56 0.74 -9.77
N SER A 61 4.49 -0.12 -9.32
CA SER A 61 5.29 -0.92 -10.25
C SER A 61 4.42 -1.81 -11.15
N LYS A 62 3.36 -2.40 -10.61
CA LYS A 62 2.43 -3.26 -11.37
C LYS A 62 1.63 -2.46 -12.41
N ILE A 63 1.19 -1.24 -12.09
CA ILE A 63 0.37 -0.42 -13.00
C ILE A 63 1.11 0.00 -14.28
N HIS A 64 2.43 -0.06 -14.28
CA HIS A 64 3.26 0.20 -15.46
C HIS A 64 3.35 -0.99 -16.42
N ASP A 65 2.86 -2.17 -16.03
CA ASP A 65 2.84 -3.33 -16.91
C ASP A 65 1.87 -3.10 -18.08
N GLY A 66 2.43 -3.15 -19.30
CA GLY A 66 1.68 -2.94 -20.54
C GLY A 66 0.74 -4.09 -20.90
N SER A 67 0.91 -5.26 -20.28
CA SER A 67 0.08 -6.44 -20.55
C SER A 67 -1.27 -6.41 -19.81
N LEU A 68 -1.42 -5.53 -18.81
CA LEU A 68 -2.63 -5.47 -18.00
C LEU A 68 -3.81 -4.89 -18.79
N PRO A 69 -5.00 -5.49 -18.70
CA PRO A 69 -6.20 -4.96 -19.29
C PRO A 69 -6.68 -3.71 -18.53
N GLU A 70 -7.48 -2.87 -19.20
CA GLU A 70 -7.89 -1.57 -18.68
C GLU A 70 -8.68 -1.66 -17.36
N ASN A 71 -9.55 -2.66 -17.21
CA ASN A 71 -10.29 -2.89 -15.98
C ASN A 71 -9.35 -3.15 -14.80
N GLU A 72 -8.32 -3.98 -14.97
CA GLU A 72 -7.34 -4.24 -13.91
C GLU A 72 -6.51 -3.00 -13.57
N VAL A 73 -6.20 -2.15 -14.56
CA VAL A 73 -5.52 -0.87 -14.31
C VAL A 73 -6.38 0.06 -13.45
N ARG A 74 -7.71 0.08 -13.66
CA ARG A 74 -8.65 0.85 -12.81
C ARG A 74 -8.67 0.32 -11.38
N ASP A 75 -8.83 -0.99 -11.23
CA ASP A 75 -8.86 -1.65 -9.92
C ASP A 75 -7.55 -1.41 -9.15
N LEU A 76 -6.41 -1.53 -9.82
CA LEU A 76 -5.10 -1.24 -9.22
C LEU A 76 -4.96 0.23 -8.81
N ASN A 77 -5.48 1.15 -9.60
CA ASN A 77 -5.45 2.57 -9.24
C ASN A 77 -6.32 2.84 -8.00
N ASP A 78 -7.48 2.19 -7.89
CA ASP A 78 -8.35 2.28 -6.71
C ASP A 78 -7.68 1.68 -5.46
N GLU A 79 -6.99 0.54 -5.60
CA GLU A 79 -6.19 -0.06 -4.53
C GLU A 79 -5.07 0.86 -4.06
N ILE A 80 -4.32 1.47 -4.97
CA ILE A 80 -3.27 2.44 -4.64
C ILE A 80 -3.86 3.63 -3.88
N ASN A 81 -4.98 4.19 -4.33
CA ASN A 81 -5.66 5.28 -3.64
C ASN A 81 -6.17 4.88 -2.25
N LYS A 82 -6.65 3.64 -2.10
CA LYS A 82 -7.03 3.10 -0.79
C LYS A 82 -5.83 3.06 0.15
N PHE A 83 -4.68 2.57 -0.31
CA PHE A 83 -3.45 2.55 0.50
C PHE A 83 -2.93 3.96 0.81
N LEU A 84 -3.08 4.94 -0.09
CA LEU A 84 -2.70 6.33 0.21
C LEU A 84 -3.55 6.94 1.34
N ARG A 85 -4.86 6.69 1.34
CA ARG A 85 -5.72 7.09 2.47
C ARG A 85 -5.30 6.41 3.76
N GLU A 86 -5.02 5.12 3.68
CA GLU A 86 -4.54 4.34 4.83
C GLU A 86 -3.21 4.87 5.37
N LYS A 87 -2.25 5.20 4.51
CA LYS A 87 -0.99 5.88 4.86
C LYS A 87 -1.29 7.17 5.64
N GLY A 88 -2.22 7.99 5.15
CA GLY A 88 -2.65 9.21 5.84
C GLY A 88 -3.20 8.94 7.25
N HIS A 89 -4.02 7.90 7.42
CA HIS A 89 -4.52 7.50 8.75
C HIS A 89 -3.39 7.05 9.69
N TRP A 90 -2.38 6.34 9.18
CA TRP A 90 -1.21 5.96 9.98
C TRP A 90 -0.35 7.17 10.35
N GLU A 91 -0.16 8.12 9.44
CA GLU A 91 0.59 9.36 9.71
C GLU A 91 -0.11 10.24 10.74
N ALA A 92 -1.44 10.38 10.64
CA ALA A 92 -2.25 11.06 11.66
C ALA A 92 -2.13 10.38 13.02
N ARG A 93 -2.21 9.05 13.07
CA ARG A 93 -2.07 8.28 14.31
C ARG A 93 -0.68 8.44 14.94
N ILE A 94 0.38 8.44 14.14
CA ILE A 94 1.74 8.66 14.64
C ILE A 94 1.84 10.03 15.31
N LYS A 95 1.27 11.06 14.68
CA LYS A 95 1.23 12.42 15.22
C LYS A 95 0.43 12.50 16.53
N GLU A 96 -0.74 11.86 16.59
CA GLU A 96 -1.55 11.78 17.82
C GLU A 96 -0.80 11.13 18.99
N LEU A 97 0.03 10.12 18.71
CA LEU A 97 0.86 9.44 19.69
C LEU A 97 2.13 10.21 20.08
N GLY A 98 2.31 11.44 19.58
CA GLY A 98 3.48 12.29 19.85
C GLY A 98 4.69 12.01 18.96
N GLY A 99 4.52 11.26 17.88
CA GLY A 99 5.56 10.98 16.89
C GLY A 99 5.73 12.08 15.82
N PRO A 100 6.63 11.85 14.85
CA PRO A 100 6.93 12.83 13.80
C PRO A 100 5.73 13.18 12.90
N ASP A 101 5.63 14.44 12.50
CA ASP A 101 4.63 14.89 11.51
C ASP A 101 5.09 14.58 10.08
N TYR A 102 4.82 13.36 9.64
CA TYR A 102 5.17 12.89 8.29
C TYR A 102 4.42 13.61 7.17
N ALA A 103 3.29 14.26 7.43
CA ALA A 103 2.61 15.06 6.40
C ALA A 103 3.44 16.30 6.03
N LYS A 104 4.22 16.84 6.99
CA LYS A 104 5.13 17.98 6.77
C LYS A 104 6.54 17.56 6.38
N MET A 105 7.05 16.49 7.01
CA MET A 105 8.45 16.08 6.89
C MET A 105 8.69 14.93 5.89
N GLY A 106 7.65 14.21 5.49
CA GLY A 106 7.79 12.99 4.71
C GLY A 106 8.23 13.25 3.26
N PRO A 107 9.06 12.37 2.67
CA PRO A 107 9.37 12.43 1.25
C PRO A 107 8.08 12.25 0.45
N LYS A 108 7.76 13.24 -0.37
CA LYS A 108 6.59 13.26 -1.27
C LYS A 108 6.74 12.32 -2.47
N MET A 109 7.82 11.56 -2.56
CA MET A 109 8.18 10.78 -3.75
C MET A 109 7.06 9.85 -4.24
N VAL A 110 6.31 9.22 -3.34
CA VAL A 110 5.17 8.36 -3.71
C VAL A 110 3.95 9.16 -4.19
N ASP A 111 3.83 10.39 -3.71
CA ASP A 111 2.73 11.30 -4.01
C ASP A 111 2.96 12.10 -5.30
N GLU A 112 4.20 12.25 -5.74
CA GLU A 112 4.62 13.02 -6.94
C GLU A 112 4.36 12.28 -8.25
N GLU A 113 4.35 10.94 -8.24
CA GLU A 113 4.05 10.16 -9.44
C GLU A 113 2.54 10.14 -9.77
N GLY A 114 1.68 10.45 -8.79
CA GLY A 114 0.24 10.53 -8.98
C GLY A 114 -0.18 11.89 -9.53
N LEU A 115 -0.98 11.89 -10.59
CA LEU A 115 -1.65 13.11 -11.06
C LEU A 115 -3.03 13.21 -10.40
N GLU A 116 -3.24 14.29 -9.66
CA GLU A 116 -4.57 14.71 -9.22
C GLU A 116 -5.23 15.53 -10.32
N ILE A 117 -6.49 15.26 -10.60
CA ILE A 117 -7.34 16.11 -11.45
C ILE A 117 -7.99 17.15 -10.55
N ALA A 118 -8.00 18.43 -10.94
CA ALA A 118 -8.62 19.46 -10.13
C ALA A 118 -10.10 19.16 -9.88
N GLY A 119 -10.52 19.32 -8.63
CA GLY A 119 -11.87 18.98 -8.17
C GLY A 119 -12.02 17.55 -7.66
N ASN A 120 -11.04 16.66 -7.88
CA ASN A 120 -11.04 15.34 -7.27
C ASN A 120 -10.46 15.43 -5.85
N ARG A 121 -11.20 14.94 -4.84
CA ARG A 121 -10.91 15.07 -3.40
C ARG A 121 -9.70 14.22 -2.95
N GLY A 122 -8.52 14.41 -3.55
CA GLY A 122 -7.30 13.65 -3.26
C GLY A 122 -7.23 12.27 -3.94
N TYR A 123 -8.00 12.05 -5.00
CA TYR A 123 -7.89 10.84 -5.84
C TYR A 123 -6.83 11.07 -6.94
N LYS A 124 -5.86 10.17 -6.99
CA LYS A 124 -4.70 10.25 -7.89
C LYS A 124 -4.74 9.17 -8.97
N TYR A 125 -4.26 9.50 -10.15
CA TYR A 125 -4.05 8.53 -11.23
C TYR A 125 -2.55 8.26 -11.38
N PHE A 126 -2.16 6.98 -11.30
CA PHE A 126 -0.77 6.51 -11.37
C PHE A 126 -0.49 5.80 -12.69
N GLY A 127 0.74 5.95 -13.22
CA GLY A 127 1.20 5.28 -14.44
C GLY A 127 0.16 5.24 -15.57
N ARG A 128 -0.18 4.04 -16.06
CA ARG A 128 -1.14 3.81 -17.15
C ARG A 128 -2.58 4.22 -16.82
N ALA A 129 -2.93 4.41 -15.54
CA ALA A 129 -4.26 4.90 -15.17
C ALA A 129 -4.52 6.32 -15.72
N LYS A 130 -3.46 7.09 -16.01
CA LYS A 130 -3.54 8.41 -16.65
C LYS A 130 -3.95 8.33 -18.13
N ASP A 131 -3.65 7.21 -18.78
CA ASP A 131 -3.92 6.99 -20.21
C ASP A 131 -5.31 6.41 -20.48
N LEU A 132 -6.06 6.13 -19.42
CA LEU A 132 -7.40 5.60 -19.53
C LEU A 132 -8.33 6.55 -20.30
N PRO A 133 -9.21 6.01 -21.17
CA PRO A 133 -10.28 6.78 -21.80
C PRO A 133 -11.10 7.56 -20.75
N GLY A 134 -11.38 8.82 -21.04
CA GLY A 134 -11.97 9.79 -20.11
C GLY A 134 -10.92 10.54 -19.28
N VAL A 135 -10.06 9.83 -18.53
CA VAL A 135 -9.01 10.45 -17.68
C VAL A 135 -8.04 11.27 -18.52
N ARG A 136 -7.59 10.71 -19.64
CA ARG A 136 -6.66 11.37 -20.57
C ARG A 136 -7.22 12.67 -21.15
N GLU A 137 -8.53 12.74 -21.37
CA GLU A 137 -9.18 13.92 -21.94
C GLU A 137 -9.28 15.04 -20.92
N TYR A 138 -9.62 14.73 -19.67
CA TYR A 138 -9.63 15.69 -18.56
C TYR A 138 -8.23 16.26 -18.31
N LEU A 139 -7.21 15.41 -18.26
CA LEU A 139 -5.82 15.84 -18.06
C LEU A 139 -5.30 16.75 -19.19
N LYS A 140 -5.75 16.54 -20.44
CA LYS A 140 -5.40 17.42 -21.57
C LYS A 140 -6.14 18.76 -21.50
N LYS A 141 -7.38 18.78 -21.02
CA LYS A 141 -8.17 20.01 -20.86
C LYS A 141 -7.61 20.90 -19.75
N GLU A 142 -7.17 20.32 -18.64
CA GLU A 142 -6.55 21.09 -17.54
C GLU A 142 -5.19 21.71 -17.90
N LYS A 143 -4.44 21.11 -18.81
CA LYS A 143 -3.13 21.62 -19.24
C LYS A 143 -3.21 22.78 -20.25
N ARG A 144 -4.41 23.17 -20.69
CA ARG A 144 -4.65 24.24 -21.66
C ARG A 144 -5.12 25.50 -20.96
#